data_AF-A0A9W8A1J1-F1
#
_entry.id   AF-A0A9W8A1J1-F1
#
_cell.length_a   1.000
_cell.length_b   1.000
_cell.length_c   1.000
_cell.angle_alpha   90.00
_cell.angle_beta   90.00
_cell.angle_gamma   90.00
#
_symmetry.space_group_name_H-M   'P 1'
#
loop_
_entity.id
_entity.type
_entity.pdbx_description
1 polymer ?
#
loop_
_entity_poly.entity_id
_entity_poly.type
_entity_poly.pdbx_seq_one_letter_code
_entity_poly.pdbx_strand_id
1 'polypeptide(L)'
;MMPTSLSYRSNGDFLPRNGCDSGRNHHDIESIVRRHDKDLLSWMNTYWPSNRLGNNVFWAHEWNKHGTCVTTLEPRCYGDKYRPQQEVGDYFAQVRQVFSKYNIYQALSNQGIIPGASYPLANLIGALRRELNIEARITCRGRQIQEVHMWFHVKGTENYIPAEAHGSNRCPKLVVYPNKNRSRRSEPAEAEMVETIEYVDMEDTMSQFNRLQWASEQQILSPKFMLAH
;
A
#
# COMPACT_ATOMS: atom_id res chain seq x y z
N MET A 1 7.64 0.83 -7.69
CA MET A 1 6.29 0.39 -7.35
C MET A 1 6.22 0.42 -5.83
N MET A 2 5.61 1.43 -5.22
CA MET A 2 5.51 1.59 -3.76
C MET A 2 4.29 0.81 -3.28
N PRO A 3 4.43 -0.21 -2.42
CA PRO A 3 3.28 -0.76 -1.73
C PRO A 3 2.53 0.36 -0.98
N THR A 4 1.27 0.21 -0.68
CA THR A 4 0.50 0.95 0.33
C THR A 4 -0.60 0.00 0.72
N SER A 5 -0.99 -0.07 1.98
CA SER A 5 -2.07 -0.96 2.38
C SER A 5 -3.37 -0.17 2.32
N LEU A 6 -4.38 -0.66 1.62
CA LEU A 6 -5.77 -0.31 1.93
C LEU A 6 -6.36 -1.50 2.65
N SER A 7 -6.94 -1.24 3.81
CA SER A 7 -7.63 -2.26 4.57
C SER A 7 -9.13 -2.09 4.37
N TYR A 8 -9.80 -3.17 3.99
CA TYR A 8 -11.24 -3.24 3.82
C TYR A 8 -11.83 -4.26 4.79
N ARG A 9 -13.07 -4.03 5.21
CA ARG A 9 -13.91 -5.04 5.85
C ARG A 9 -14.28 -6.12 4.83
N SER A 10 -14.75 -7.26 5.33
CA SER A 10 -15.20 -8.38 4.50
C SER A 10 -16.34 -8.02 3.52
N ASN A 11 -17.13 -7.00 3.84
CA ASN A 11 -18.20 -6.47 2.98
C ASN A 11 -17.71 -5.42 1.96
N GLY A 12 -16.41 -5.11 1.92
CA GLY A 12 -15.82 -4.11 1.03
C GLY A 12 -15.83 -2.67 1.56
N ASP A 13 -16.31 -2.43 2.79
CA ASP A 13 -16.27 -1.11 3.41
C ASP A 13 -14.85 -0.73 3.84
N PHE A 14 -14.56 0.57 3.83
CA PHE A 14 -13.30 1.09 4.33
C PHE A 14 -13.17 0.88 5.85
N LEU A 15 -11.96 0.55 6.30
CA LEU A 15 -11.63 0.64 7.73
C LEU A 15 -11.61 2.09 8.22
N PRO A 16 -11.68 2.33 9.56
CA PRO A 16 -11.66 3.67 10.11
C PRO A 16 -10.53 4.53 9.53
N ARG A 17 -10.87 5.77 9.16
CA ARG A 17 -9.98 6.67 8.40
C ARG A 17 -8.63 6.91 9.07
N ASN A 18 -8.58 6.82 10.40
CA ASN A 18 -7.42 7.14 11.22
C ASN A 18 -6.81 5.91 11.90
N GLY A 19 -7.14 4.69 11.43
CA GLY A 19 -6.68 3.45 12.04
C GLY A 19 -7.63 2.91 13.11
N CYS A 20 -7.31 1.72 13.61
CA CYS A 20 -8.18 0.96 14.51
C CYS A 20 -7.73 0.99 15.97
N ASP A 21 -6.52 1.49 16.25
CA ASP A 21 -5.95 1.54 17.60
C ASP A 21 -4.91 2.67 17.71
N SER A 22 -5.31 3.81 18.28
CA SER A 22 -4.42 4.96 18.46
C SER A 22 -3.34 4.73 19.52
N GLY A 23 -3.53 3.77 20.43
CA GLY A 23 -2.54 3.42 21.46
C GLY A 23 -1.31 2.72 20.88
N ARG A 24 -1.42 2.20 19.64
CA ARG A 24 -0.31 1.63 18.87
C ARG A 24 0.22 2.55 17.78
N ASN A 25 -0.10 3.84 17.81
CA ASN A 25 0.46 4.79 16.86
C ASN A 25 1.95 5.01 17.12
N HIS A 26 2.73 5.07 16.05
CA HIS A 26 4.16 5.33 16.08
C HIS A 26 4.54 6.41 15.06
N HIS A 27 5.57 7.18 15.40
CA HIS A 27 6.13 8.21 14.53
C HIS A 27 7.58 7.93 14.14
N ASP A 28 8.25 6.97 14.78
CA ASP A 28 9.65 6.59 14.58
C ASP A 28 9.79 5.20 13.92
N ILE A 29 8.94 4.91 12.93
CA ILE A 29 8.89 3.61 12.23
C ILE A 29 10.25 3.19 11.70
N GLU A 30 11.04 4.10 11.14
CA GLU A 30 12.38 3.77 10.65
C GLU A 30 13.26 3.14 11.74
N SER A 31 13.24 3.71 12.95
CA SER A 31 14.02 3.21 14.08
C SER A 31 13.49 1.87 14.59
N ILE A 32 12.16 1.69 14.63
CA ILE A 32 11.52 0.43 15.01
C ILE A 32 11.91 -0.68 14.03
N VAL A 33 11.74 -0.45 12.73
CA VAL A 33 12.10 -1.42 11.68
C VAL A 33 13.59 -1.71 11.70
N ARG A 34 14.45 -0.70 11.90
CA ARG A 34 15.92 -0.91 12.00
C ARG A 34 16.32 -1.86 13.11
N ARG A 35 15.64 -1.81 14.27
CA ARG A 35 15.88 -2.71 15.40
C ARG A 35 15.33 -4.10 15.14
N HIS A 36 14.24 -4.20 14.38
CA HIS A 36 13.60 -5.45 14.02
C HIS A 36 14.41 -6.23 12.96
N ASP A 37 14.68 -5.60 11.81
CA ASP A 37 15.41 -6.19 10.68
C ASP A 37 16.04 -5.06 9.81
N LYS A 38 17.37 -5.00 9.76
CA LYS A 38 18.11 -4.01 8.95
C LYS A 38 17.94 -4.23 7.45
N ASP A 39 17.79 -5.48 7.02
CA ASP A 39 17.58 -5.83 5.62
C ASP A 39 16.17 -5.45 5.18
N LEU A 40 15.19 -5.58 6.08
CA LEU A 40 13.85 -5.04 5.86
C LEU A 40 13.87 -3.53 5.66
N LEU A 41 14.60 -2.79 6.51
CA LEU A 41 14.73 -1.33 6.32
C LEU A 41 15.39 -0.98 4.98
N SER A 42 16.45 -1.69 4.59
CA SER A 42 17.12 -1.50 3.30
C SER A 42 16.16 -1.76 2.12
N TRP A 43 15.38 -2.84 2.21
CA TRP A 43 14.34 -3.16 1.24
C TRP A 43 13.26 -2.08 1.17
N MET A 44 12.77 -1.58 2.31
CA MET A 44 11.76 -0.51 2.36
C MET A 44 12.27 0.78 1.72
N ASN A 45 13.53 1.17 1.96
CA ASN A 45 14.12 2.33 1.31
C ASN A 45 14.20 2.19 -0.22
N THR A 46 14.38 0.97 -0.73
CA THR A 46 14.52 0.68 -2.16
C THR A 46 13.17 0.54 -2.87
N TYR A 47 12.25 -0.22 -2.27
CA TYR A 47 11.01 -0.67 -2.91
C TYR A 47 9.76 0.00 -2.35
N TRP A 48 9.85 0.59 -1.17
CA TRP A 48 8.76 1.31 -0.53
C TRP A 48 9.09 2.79 -0.17
N PRO A 49 9.73 3.57 -1.07
CA PRO A 49 9.99 4.97 -0.78
C PRO A 49 8.70 5.79 -0.73
N SER A 50 8.79 6.99 -0.18
CA SER A 50 7.77 8.04 -0.33
C SER A 50 7.96 8.80 -1.65
N ASN A 51 6.86 9.29 -2.23
CA ASN A 51 6.86 10.13 -3.44
C ASN A 51 6.62 11.62 -3.17
N ARG A 52 6.43 12.02 -1.90
CA ARG A 52 6.07 13.39 -1.50
C ARG A 52 6.80 13.84 -0.24
N LEU A 53 6.66 13.07 0.83
CA LEU A 53 7.23 13.36 2.15
C LEU A 53 8.48 12.51 2.41
N GLY A 54 9.03 12.57 3.63
CA GLY A 54 10.07 11.62 4.06
C GLY A 54 9.54 10.20 4.25
N ASN A 55 10.39 9.21 4.01
CA ASN A 55 10.06 7.78 4.13
C ASN A 55 9.43 7.43 5.49
N ASN A 56 10.03 7.90 6.59
CA ASN A 56 9.52 7.64 7.94
C ASN A 56 8.09 8.19 8.16
N VAL A 57 7.78 9.40 7.66
CA VAL A 57 6.43 10.00 7.77
C VAL A 57 5.42 9.16 7.00
N PHE A 58 5.80 8.70 5.82
CA PHE A 58 4.97 7.85 5.00
C PHE A 58 4.73 6.48 5.64
N TRP A 59 5.76 5.81 6.14
CA TRP A 59 5.60 4.52 6.81
C TRP A 59 4.79 4.65 8.11
N ALA A 60 4.92 5.76 8.83
CA ALA A 60 4.07 6.07 9.99
C ALA A 60 2.60 6.21 9.58
N HIS A 61 2.30 6.86 8.44
CA HIS A 61 0.94 6.91 7.91
C HIS A 61 0.40 5.51 7.63
N GLU A 62 1.16 4.68 6.92
CA GLU A 62 0.74 3.32 6.57
C GLU A 62 0.52 2.45 7.82
N TRP A 63 1.42 2.49 8.80
CA TRP A 63 1.24 1.76 10.06
C TRP A 63 0.03 2.27 10.84
N ASN A 64 -0.01 3.57 11.17
CA ASN A 64 -1.04 4.12 12.06
C ASN A 64 -2.45 3.94 11.48
N LYS A 65 -2.59 4.11 10.16
CA LYS A 65 -3.89 4.04 9.49
C LYS A 65 -4.34 2.62 9.13
N HIS A 66 -3.40 1.72 8.84
CA HIS A 66 -3.71 0.42 8.27
C HIS A 66 -3.10 -0.74 9.05
N GLY A 67 -1.84 -0.63 9.45
CA GLY A 67 -1.18 -1.63 10.29
C GLY A 67 -1.86 -1.85 11.65
N THR A 68 -2.32 -0.77 12.30
CA THR A 68 -3.10 -0.86 13.55
C THR A 68 -4.40 -1.63 13.38
N CYS A 69 -4.91 -1.73 12.16
CA CYS A 69 -6.10 -2.50 11.88
C CYS A 69 -5.84 -3.98 11.66
N VAL A 70 -4.60 -4.47 11.63
CA VAL A 70 -4.31 -5.89 11.46
C VAL A 70 -4.46 -6.62 12.81
N THR A 71 -5.56 -7.35 12.99
CA THR A 71 -5.93 -7.91 14.31
C THR A 71 -5.08 -9.12 14.68
N THR A 72 -4.59 -9.86 13.68
CA THR A 72 -3.65 -10.96 13.88
C THR A 72 -2.27 -10.50 14.35
N LEU A 73 -1.99 -9.20 14.26
CA LEU A 73 -0.76 -8.56 14.74
C LEU A 73 -0.96 -7.80 16.05
N GLU A 74 -2.09 -7.95 16.75
CA GLU A 74 -2.24 -7.32 18.06
C GLU A 74 -1.25 -7.93 19.08
N PRO A 75 -0.68 -7.13 20.00
CA PRO A 75 0.27 -7.63 21.01
C PRO A 75 -0.21 -8.87 21.78
N ARG A 76 -1.51 -8.96 22.07
CA ARG A 76 -2.13 -10.12 22.75
C ARG A 76 -1.96 -11.43 21.98
N CYS A 77 -1.77 -11.39 20.66
CA CYS A 77 -1.58 -12.57 19.82
C CYS A 77 -0.18 -13.18 19.94
N TYR A 78 0.79 -12.47 20.53
CA TYR A 78 2.17 -12.94 20.71
C TYR A 78 2.41 -13.68 22.04
N GLY A 79 1.47 -13.57 22.99
CA GLY A 79 1.60 -14.14 24.33
C GLY A 79 2.85 -13.63 25.07
N ASP A 80 3.43 -14.48 25.91
CA ASP A 80 4.58 -14.13 26.77
C ASP A 80 5.88 -13.79 26.00
N LYS A 81 5.91 -14.04 24.69
CA LYS A 81 7.08 -13.76 23.84
C LYS A 81 7.07 -12.37 23.22
N TYR A 82 5.99 -11.59 23.43
CA TYR A 82 5.86 -10.26 22.88
C TYR A 82 7.03 -9.36 23.29
N ARG A 83 7.61 -8.70 22.29
CA ARG A 83 8.54 -7.59 22.52
C ARG A 83 7.85 -6.30 22.07
N PRO A 84 8.03 -5.18 22.79
CA PRO A 84 7.45 -3.90 22.37
C PRO A 84 7.72 -3.60 20.89
N GLN A 85 6.66 -3.23 20.16
CA GLN A 85 6.69 -2.87 18.74
C GLN A 85 7.10 -3.99 17.77
N GLN A 86 7.11 -5.25 18.23
CA GLN A 86 7.37 -6.39 17.36
C GLN A 86 6.38 -6.45 16.19
N GLU A 87 5.12 -6.15 16.45
CA GLU A 87 4.02 -6.14 15.48
C GLU A 87 4.20 -5.14 14.34
N VAL A 88 4.88 -4.03 14.62
CA VAL A 88 5.20 -3.02 13.61
C VAL A 88 6.19 -3.60 12.61
N GLY A 89 7.25 -4.24 13.10
CA GLY A 89 8.24 -4.91 12.26
C GLY A 89 7.62 -6.05 11.44
N ASP A 90 6.82 -6.89 12.08
CA ASP A 90 6.15 -8.03 11.45
C ASP A 90 5.17 -7.55 10.35
N TYR A 91 4.47 -6.43 10.56
CA TYR A 91 3.63 -5.82 9.52
C TYR A 91 4.41 -5.46 8.26
N PHE A 92 5.53 -4.74 8.38
CA PHE A 92 6.35 -4.38 7.23
C PHE A 92 7.01 -5.60 6.58
N ALA A 93 7.39 -6.60 7.37
CA ALA A 93 7.91 -7.86 6.87
C ALA A 93 6.87 -8.62 6.03
N GLN A 94 5.62 -8.67 6.48
CA GLN A 94 4.53 -9.28 5.71
C GLN A 94 4.28 -8.53 4.40
N VAL A 95 4.32 -7.20 4.40
CA VAL A 95 4.15 -6.44 3.16
C VAL A 95 5.28 -6.75 2.17
N ARG A 96 6.54 -6.86 2.63
CA ARG A 96 7.66 -7.33 1.79
C ARG A 96 7.38 -8.71 1.20
N GLN A 97 6.89 -9.64 2.01
CA GLN A 97 6.56 -11.00 1.55
C GLN A 97 5.48 -10.99 0.47
N VAL A 98 4.40 -10.23 0.67
CA VAL A 98 3.30 -10.10 -0.31
C VAL A 98 3.78 -9.40 -1.58
N PHE A 99 4.56 -8.32 -1.48
CA PHE A 99 5.19 -7.65 -2.62
C PHE A 99 6.03 -8.64 -3.44
N SER A 100 6.85 -9.45 -2.78
CA SER A 100 7.73 -10.39 -3.46
C SER A 100 6.95 -11.55 -4.10
N LYS A 101 5.93 -12.08 -3.41
CA LYS A 101 5.10 -13.19 -3.90
C LYS A 101 4.29 -12.78 -5.13
N TYR A 102 3.74 -11.57 -5.12
CA TYR A 102 2.88 -11.05 -6.18
C TYR A 102 3.60 -9.99 -7.01
N ASN A 103 4.70 -10.40 -7.64
CA ASN A 103 5.53 -9.52 -8.46
C ASN A 103 4.83 -9.10 -9.75
N ILE A 104 4.17 -7.95 -9.72
CA ILE A 104 3.41 -7.39 -10.84
C ILE A 104 4.29 -7.13 -12.06
N TYR A 105 5.51 -6.63 -11.87
CA TYR A 105 6.40 -6.37 -13.01
C TYR A 105 6.73 -7.65 -13.77
N GLN A 106 7.08 -8.72 -13.03
CA GLN A 106 7.39 -10.01 -13.64
C GLN A 106 6.17 -10.60 -14.35
N ALA A 107 4.99 -10.55 -13.72
CA ALA A 107 3.74 -11.03 -14.30
C ALA A 107 3.41 -10.31 -15.63
N LEU A 108 3.54 -8.99 -15.67
CA LEU A 108 3.35 -8.24 -16.92
C LEU A 108 4.41 -8.59 -17.96
N SER A 109 5.69 -8.67 -17.55
CA SER A 109 6.81 -8.96 -18.45
C SER A 109 6.72 -10.35 -19.08
N ASN A 110 6.26 -11.37 -18.35
CA ASN A 110 6.05 -12.73 -18.87
C ASN A 110 5.05 -12.75 -20.05
N GLN A 111 4.16 -11.77 -20.10
CA GLN A 111 3.16 -11.61 -21.15
C GLN A 111 3.58 -10.57 -22.22
N GLY A 112 4.86 -10.19 -22.25
CA GLY A 112 5.40 -9.20 -23.18
C GLY A 112 4.99 -7.76 -22.88
N ILE A 113 4.42 -7.48 -21.70
CA ILE A 113 3.98 -6.15 -21.29
C ILE A 113 5.09 -5.50 -20.47
N ILE A 114 5.94 -4.72 -21.16
CA ILE A 114 7.05 -3.98 -20.56
C ILE A 114 6.82 -2.46 -20.59
N PRO A 115 7.48 -1.69 -19.71
CA PRO A 115 7.47 -0.23 -19.74
C PRO A 115 7.88 0.36 -21.09
N GLY A 116 7.32 1.52 -21.43
CA GLY A 116 7.63 2.29 -22.64
C GLY A 116 6.59 2.20 -23.77
N ALA A 117 5.49 1.46 -23.57
CA ALA A 117 4.46 1.24 -24.60
C ALA A 117 3.05 1.44 -24.06
N SER A 118 2.05 1.27 -24.94
CA SER A 118 0.63 1.29 -24.59
C SER A 118 0.00 -0.07 -24.79
N TYR A 119 -0.86 -0.48 -23.86
CA TYR A 119 -1.51 -1.79 -23.86
C TYR A 119 -3.02 -1.64 -23.63
N PRO A 120 -3.85 -2.50 -24.24
CA PRO A 120 -5.25 -2.61 -23.85
C PRO A 120 -5.35 -2.89 -22.35
N LEU A 121 -6.25 -2.20 -21.64
CA LEU A 121 -6.51 -2.44 -20.21
C LEU A 121 -6.82 -3.92 -19.93
N ALA A 122 -7.57 -4.55 -20.84
CA ALA A 122 -7.90 -5.97 -20.75
C ALA A 122 -6.66 -6.88 -20.81
N ASN A 123 -5.61 -6.49 -21.54
CA ASN A 123 -4.37 -7.27 -21.60
C ASN A 123 -3.59 -7.16 -20.28
N LEU A 124 -3.54 -5.96 -19.69
CA LEU A 124 -2.91 -5.75 -18.38
C LEU A 124 -3.59 -6.59 -17.29
N ILE A 125 -4.93 -6.50 -17.19
CA ILE A 125 -5.70 -7.27 -16.21
C ILE A 125 -5.59 -8.77 -16.50
N GLY A 126 -5.69 -9.17 -17.77
CA GLY A 126 -5.58 -10.57 -18.18
C GLY A 126 -4.21 -11.18 -17.86
N ALA A 127 -3.13 -10.42 -17.99
CA ALA A 127 -1.79 -10.86 -17.62
C ALA A 127 -1.68 -11.12 -16.11
N LEU A 128 -2.16 -10.19 -15.28
CA LEU A 128 -2.16 -10.36 -13.82
C LEU A 128 -3.03 -11.54 -13.37
N ARG A 129 -4.18 -11.76 -14.03
CA ARG A 129 -5.01 -12.93 -13.76
C ARG A 129 -4.30 -14.23 -14.13
N ARG A 130 -3.66 -14.30 -15.30
CA ARG A 130 -2.96 -15.52 -15.76
C ARG A 130 -1.76 -15.88 -14.89
N GLU A 131 -0.93 -14.90 -14.55
CA GLU A 131 0.36 -15.14 -13.89
C GLU A 131 0.25 -15.22 -12.37
N LEU A 132 -0.68 -14.47 -11.77
CA LEU A 132 -0.79 -14.34 -10.31
C LEU A 132 -2.09 -14.93 -9.75
N ASN A 133 -3.01 -15.37 -10.61
CA ASN A 133 -4.38 -15.73 -10.22
C ASN A 133 -5.09 -14.59 -9.46
N ILE A 134 -4.85 -13.34 -9.88
CA ILE A 134 -5.42 -12.15 -9.26
C ILE A 134 -6.32 -11.41 -10.25
N GLU A 135 -7.55 -11.10 -9.83
CA GLU A 135 -8.34 -10.08 -10.49
C GLU A 135 -7.92 -8.71 -9.97
N ALA A 136 -7.01 -8.04 -10.69
CA ALA A 136 -6.52 -6.73 -10.28
C ALA A 136 -7.43 -5.59 -10.76
N ARG A 137 -7.45 -4.49 -10.01
CA ARG A 137 -7.96 -3.19 -10.50
C ARG A 137 -6.81 -2.24 -10.77
N ILE A 138 -6.91 -1.53 -11.88
CA ILE A 138 -5.90 -0.56 -12.31
C ILE A 138 -6.50 0.83 -12.31
N THR A 139 -5.78 1.78 -11.70
CA THR A 139 -6.10 3.21 -11.75
C THR A 139 -5.07 3.93 -12.62
N CYS A 140 -5.53 4.96 -13.34
CA CYS A 140 -4.71 5.75 -14.24
C CYS A 140 -4.82 7.24 -13.93
N ARG A 141 -3.75 7.97 -14.22
CA ARG A 141 -3.75 9.44 -14.34
C ARG A 141 -3.72 9.76 -15.83
N GLY A 142 -4.83 10.25 -16.35
CA GLY A 142 -5.05 10.31 -17.80
C GLY A 142 -4.96 8.91 -18.40
N ARG A 143 -3.96 8.66 -19.26
CA ARG A 143 -3.71 7.34 -19.85
C ARG A 143 -2.64 6.53 -19.13
N GLN A 144 -1.89 7.12 -18.21
CA GLN A 144 -0.74 6.45 -17.57
C GLN A 144 -1.20 5.64 -16.38
N ILE A 145 -0.79 4.37 -16.32
CA ILE A 145 -1.00 3.52 -15.14
C ILE A 145 -0.39 4.17 -13.89
N GLN A 146 -1.12 4.12 -12.78
CA GLN A 146 -0.72 4.70 -11.49
C GLN A 146 -0.65 3.65 -10.42
N GLU A 147 -1.73 2.92 -10.23
CA GLU A 147 -1.83 1.93 -9.16
C GLU A 147 -2.40 0.63 -9.70
N VAL A 148 -1.90 -0.46 -9.13
CA VAL A 148 -2.50 -1.79 -9.24
C VAL A 148 -2.96 -2.18 -7.85
N HIS A 149 -4.24 -2.53 -7.75
CA HIS A 149 -4.90 -2.93 -6.51
C HIS A 149 -5.22 -4.42 -6.61
N MET A 150 -4.90 -5.14 -5.55
CA MET A 150 -5.11 -6.58 -5.42
C MET A 150 -5.77 -6.83 -4.07
N TRP A 151 -6.71 -7.75 -3.99
CA TRP A 151 -7.43 -8.08 -2.76
C TRP A 151 -7.05 -9.48 -2.31
N PHE A 152 -6.98 -9.68 -0.99
CA PHE A 152 -6.60 -10.95 -0.41
C PHE A 152 -7.47 -11.29 0.79
N HIS A 153 -7.85 -12.54 0.94
CA HIS A 153 -8.21 -13.11 2.24
C HIS A 153 -6.94 -13.50 2.97
N VAL A 154 -6.93 -13.33 4.29
CA VAL A 154 -5.83 -13.81 5.14
C VAL A 154 -6.29 -15.07 5.87
N LYS A 155 -5.58 -16.18 5.66
CA LYS A 155 -5.74 -17.42 6.42
C LYS A 155 -4.63 -17.52 7.47
N GLY A 156 -4.99 -17.65 8.74
CA GLY A 156 -4.03 -17.55 9.83
C GLY A 156 -3.48 -16.13 9.95
N THR A 157 -2.17 -15.99 10.21
CA THR A 157 -1.53 -14.69 10.44
C THR A 157 -0.93 -14.05 9.19
N GLU A 158 -0.59 -14.85 8.17
CA GLU A 158 0.29 -14.41 7.08
C GLU A 158 0.02 -15.08 5.72
N ASN A 159 -0.98 -15.96 5.60
CA ASN A 159 -1.28 -16.60 4.31
C ASN A 159 -2.29 -15.79 3.50
N TYR A 160 -1.78 -14.95 2.60
CA TYR A 160 -2.57 -14.12 1.69
C TYR A 160 -3.02 -14.91 0.46
N ILE A 161 -4.34 -15.10 0.34
CA ILE A 161 -5.02 -15.83 -0.73
C ILE A 161 -5.77 -14.82 -1.61
N PRO A 162 -5.56 -14.78 -2.95
CA PRO A 162 -6.27 -13.86 -3.82
C PRO A 162 -7.79 -13.88 -3.60
N ALA A 163 -8.38 -12.70 -3.54
CA ALA A 163 -9.81 -12.48 -3.36
C ALA A 163 -10.39 -11.72 -4.56
N GLU A 164 -11.72 -11.64 -4.61
CA GLU A 164 -12.43 -10.85 -5.62
C GLU A 164 -12.09 -9.35 -5.47
N ALA A 165 -11.97 -8.68 -6.61
CA ALA A 165 -11.70 -7.25 -6.63
C ALA A 165 -12.97 -6.44 -6.38
N HIS A 166 -12.87 -5.52 -5.42
CA HIS A 166 -13.93 -4.53 -5.16
C HIS A 166 -13.73 -3.25 -5.98
N GLY A 167 -14.84 -2.60 -6.34
CA GLY A 167 -14.83 -1.35 -7.11
C GLY A 167 -14.49 -1.52 -8.59
N SER A 168 -14.29 -0.39 -9.28
CA SER A 168 -14.13 -0.33 -10.74
C SER A 168 -12.74 0.14 -11.15
N ASN A 169 -12.28 -0.34 -12.31
CA ASN A 169 -11.08 0.20 -12.96
C ASN A 169 -11.27 1.68 -13.31
N ARG A 170 -10.22 2.48 -13.15
CA ARG A 170 -10.23 3.93 -13.46
C ARG A 170 -9.19 4.24 -14.53
N CYS A 171 -9.31 3.56 -15.66
CA CYS A 171 -8.39 3.65 -16.79
C CYS A 171 -9.16 3.65 -18.13
N PRO A 172 -8.64 4.34 -19.18
CA PRO A 172 -9.16 4.21 -20.53
C PRO A 172 -8.86 2.83 -21.12
N LYS A 173 -9.49 2.49 -22.26
CA LYS A 173 -9.27 1.21 -22.96
C LYS A 173 -7.81 0.95 -23.31
N LEU A 174 -7.05 2.00 -23.61
CA LEU A 174 -5.63 1.92 -23.99
C LEU A 174 -4.76 2.70 -22.98
N VAL A 175 -3.98 1.96 -22.21
CA VAL A 175 -3.19 2.43 -21.06
C VAL A 175 -1.72 2.52 -21.43
N VAL A 176 -1.09 3.64 -21.08
CA VAL A 176 0.36 3.85 -21.19
C VAL A 176 1.04 3.25 -19.97
N TYR A 177 2.00 2.36 -20.18
CA TYR A 177 2.91 1.88 -19.14
C TYR A 177 4.24 2.64 -19.26
N PRO A 178 4.48 3.71 -18.50
CA PRO A 178 5.64 4.58 -18.70
C PRO A 178 6.95 3.93 -18.22
N ASN A 179 8.07 4.34 -18.85
CA ASN A 179 9.40 4.08 -18.31
C ASN A 179 9.63 4.92 -17.05
N LYS A 180 10.27 4.32 -16.03
CA LYS A 180 10.56 4.97 -14.74
C LYS A 180 11.45 6.23 -14.87
N ASN A 181 12.21 6.37 -15.96
CA ASN A 181 13.28 7.39 -16.08
C ASN A 181 13.05 8.46 -17.16
N ARG A 182 11.85 8.59 -17.76
CA ARG A 182 11.64 9.53 -18.89
C ARG A 182 11.06 10.91 -18.53
N SER A 183 10.96 11.28 -17.26
CA SER A 183 10.48 12.61 -16.83
C SER A 183 11.53 13.73 -16.84
N ARG A 184 12.80 13.46 -17.18
CA ARG A 184 13.79 14.52 -17.45
C ARG A 184 13.96 14.76 -18.95
N ARG A 185 12.98 15.39 -19.61
CA ARG A 185 13.32 16.26 -20.75
C ARG A 185 13.67 17.62 -20.13
N SER A 186 14.89 18.05 -20.38
CA SER A 186 15.41 19.38 -20.03
C SER A 186 14.54 20.47 -20.67
N GLU A 187 13.72 21.13 -19.86
CA GLU A 187 13.32 22.51 -20.13
C GLU A 187 14.33 23.45 -19.45
N PRO A 188 14.69 24.58 -20.07
CA PRO A 188 15.75 25.43 -19.58
C PRO A 188 15.34 26.14 -18.29
N ALA A 189 16.33 26.36 -17.42
CA ALA A 189 16.18 27.10 -16.19
C ALA A 189 15.83 28.57 -16.47
N GLU A 190 14.79 29.09 -15.85
CA GLU A 190 14.72 30.51 -15.50
C GLU A 190 13.85 30.77 -14.25
N ALA A 191 14.46 31.57 -13.37
CA ALA A 191 13.92 32.51 -12.39
C ALA A 191 13.23 32.03 -11.09
N GLU A 192 13.79 32.53 -9.99
CA GLU A 192 13.31 32.54 -8.61
C GLU A 192 11.94 33.22 -8.45
N MET A 193 11.17 32.77 -7.45
CA MET A 193 10.44 33.67 -6.55
C MET A 193 10.11 32.95 -5.23
N VAL A 194 10.51 33.58 -4.12
CA VAL A 194 10.22 33.22 -2.74
C VAL A 194 8.94 33.95 -2.32
N GLU A 195 7.95 33.26 -1.73
CA GLU A 195 7.26 33.71 -0.51
C GLU A 195 6.35 32.61 0.07
N THR A 196 5.86 32.87 1.28
CA THR A 196 5.63 31.97 2.42
C THR A 196 4.15 31.64 2.70
N ILE A 197 3.92 30.80 3.74
CA ILE A 197 2.72 30.71 4.63
C ILE A 197 1.54 29.87 4.04
N GLU A 198 0.76 29.02 4.73
CA GLU A 198 0.42 28.78 6.14
C GLU A 198 -0.07 27.33 6.36
N TYR A 199 0.02 26.84 7.60
CA TYR A 199 -0.71 25.68 8.12
C TYR A 199 -2.21 26.00 8.23
N VAL A 200 -3.08 25.05 7.85
CA VAL A 200 -4.51 25.10 8.21
C VAL A 200 -4.94 23.78 8.83
N ASP A 201 -5.26 23.89 10.11
CA ASP A 201 -5.95 22.95 10.98
C ASP A 201 -7.43 22.80 10.57
N MET A 202 -8.00 21.60 10.71
CA MET A 202 -9.45 21.42 10.70
C MET A 202 -9.83 20.27 11.65
N GLU A 203 -10.11 20.65 12.88
CA GLU A 203 -11.02 19.90 13.74
C GLU A 203 -12.47 20.09 13.29
N ASP A 204 -13.25 19.02 13.53
CA ASP A 204 -14.62 19.01 14.03
C ASP A 204 -15.71 18.43 13.10
N THR A 205 -16.28 17.29 13.52
CA THR A 205 -17.73 17.09 13.72
C THR A 205 -18.04 15.64 14.13
N MET A 206 -18.28 15.48 15.44
CA MET A 206 -19.50 14.91 16.03
C MET A 206 -19.86 13.40 15.89
N SER A 207 -19.80 12.77 17.07
CA SER A 207 -20.95 12.18 17.79
C SER A 207 -21.39 10.74 17.47
N GLN A 208 -21.16 9.91 18.50
CA GLN A 208 -21.97 8.79 19.00
C GLN A 208 -22.22 7.60 18.06
N PHE A 209 -21.74 6.41 18.44
CA PHE A 209 -22.62 5.29 18.78
C PHE A 209 -21.84 4.19 19.52
N ASN A 210 -22.55 3.54 20.44
CA ASN A 210 -22.08 2.65 21.50
C ASN A 210 -21.82 1.20 21.02
N ARG A 211 -20.79 0.59 21.62
CA ARG A 211 -20.68 -0.81 22.11
C ARG A 211 -20.75 -2.04 21.16
N LEU A 212 -19.64 -2.80 21.26
CA LEU A 212 -19.51 -4.25 21.55
C LEU A 212 -19.43 -5.30 20.43
N GLN A 213 -18.39 -6.12 20.61
CA GLN A 213 -18.12 -7.48 20.10
C GLN A 213 -17.68 -7.60 18.64
N TRP A 214 -17.33 -8.84 18.25
CA TRP A 214 -16.79 -9.29 16.96
C TRP A 214 -15.25 -9.40 16.89
N ALA A 215 -14.75 -10.39 17.63
CA ALA A 215 -13.61 -11.18 17.17
C ALA A 215 -14.05 -12.06 15.98
N SER A 216 -13.18 -12.22 14.97
CA SER A 216 -13.25 -13.12 13.80
C SER A 216 -13.61 -12.55 12.41
N GLU A 217 -13.48 -11.25 12.15
CA GLU A 217 -13.63 -10.74 10.78
C GLU A 217 -12.33 -10.88 9.96
N GLN A 218 -12.41 -11.65 8.87
CA GLN A 218 -11.35 -11.80 7.88
C GLN A 218 -10.91 -10.44 7.35
N GLN A 219 -9.63 -10.12 7.53
CA GLN A 219 -9.07 -8.87 7.05
C GLN A 219 -8.71 -8.99 5.59
N ILE A 220 -9.35 -8.15 4.78
CA ILE A 220 -8.98 -8.01 3.38
C ILE A 220 -7.90 -6.95 3.30
N LEU A 221 -6.65 -7.42 3.26
CA LEU A 221 -5.50 -6.57 3.03
C LEU A 221 -5.37 -6.37 1.52
N SER A 222 -5.55 -5.14 1.05
CA SER A 222 -5.24 -4.79 -0.33
C SER A 222 -3.91 -4.04 -0.37
N PRO A 223 -2.81 -4.69 -0.76
CA PRO A 223 -1.61 -3.98 -1.12
C PRO A 223 -1.89 -3.23 -2.43
N LYS A 224 -2.07 -1.92 -2.32
CA LYS A 224 -1.95 -0.96 -3.40
C LYS A 224 -0.50 -0.91 -3.83
N PHE A 225 -0.25 -0.82 -5.12
CA PHE A 225 1.11 -0.69 -5.62
C PHE A 225 1.19 0.53 -6.54
N MET A 226 1.74 1.64 -6.04
CA MET A 226 1.95 2.90 -6.76
C MET A 226 3.15 2.84 -7.70
N LEU A 227 3.00 3.16 -8.98
CA LEU A 227 4.12 3.45 -9.87
C LEU A 227 4.56 4.89 -9.63
N ALA A 228 5.74 5.05 -9.02
CA ALA A 228 6.39 6.36 -8.90
C ALA A 228 6.74 6.88 -10.29
N HIS A 229 6.45 8.17 -10.54
CA HIS A 229 6.88 8.93 -11.71
C HIS A 229 8.26 9.56 -11.51
#